data_AF-A0A2N5YYC7-F1
#
_entry.id   AF-A0A2N5YYC7-F1
#
_cell.length_a   1.000
_cell.length_b   1.000
_cell.length_c   1.000
_cell.angle_alpha   90.00
_cell.angle_beta   90.00
_cell.angle_gamma   90.00
#
_symmetry.space_group_name_H-M   'P 1'
#
loop_
_entity.id
_entity.type
_entity.pdbx_description
1 polymer ?
#
loop_
_entity_poly.entity_id
_entity_poly.type
_entity_poly.pdbx_seq_one_letter_code
_entity_poly.pdbx_strand_id
1 'polypeptide(L)'
;MSSVLKDLSEDYYILEIKKKKISAYKTLYYDSEDFICYYMHQFGRANRYKFRIREYVETGKSFFEIKVKNNHKKTYKSRIPNKNNKLEMTDDNVLFVTNKIGKSIVSFKGVLWVDYKRISLVSKNFSERLTIDLDLRFDNDMDSKSYSDMVILELKQDKSLRSKASEVLLSHRIFQESLSKYCL
;
A
#
# COMPACT_ATOMS: atom_id res chain seq x y z
N MET A 1 1.45 20.28 6.43
CA MET A 1 2.42 19.16 6.40
C MET A 1 3.78 19.54 7.00
N SER A 2 4.35 20.72 6.68
CA SER A 2 5.64 21.17 7.26
C SER A 2 5.63 21.22 8.79
N SER A 3 4.53 21.68 9.40
CA SER A 3 4.35 21.70 10.86
C SER A 3 4.41 20.31 11.49
N VAL A 4 3.63 19.36 10.98
CA VAL A 4 3.62 17.96 11.44
C VAL A 4 5.01 17.33 11.34
N LEU A 5 5.74 17.55 10.23
CA LEU A 5 7.10 17.02 10.09
C LEU A 5 8.08 17.63 11.09
N LYS A 6 7.96 18.93 11.38
CA LYS A 6 8.77 19.61 12.38
C LYS A 6 8.54 18.99 13.76
N ASP A 7 7.28 18.77 14.14
CA ASP A 7 6.90 18.24 15.45
C ASP A 7 7.30 16.77 15.65
N LEU A 8 7.55 16.04 14.55
CA LEU A 8 8.05 14.66 14.59
C LEU A 8 9.58 14.55 14.47
N SER A 9 10.27 15.63 14.09
CA SER A 9 11.68 15.56 13.69
C SER A 9 12.63 15.12 14.82
N GLU A 10 12.29 15.44 16.07
CA GLU A 10 13.09 15.05 17.24
C GLU A 10 12.91 13.59 17.64
N ASP A 11 11.79 12.95 17.28
CA ASP A 11 11.43 11.62 17.75
C ASP A 11 11.63 10.52 16.70
N TYR A 12 11.95 10.88 15.46
CA TYR A 12 11.96 9.97 14.32
C TYR A 12 13.27 10.03 13.51
N TYR A 13 13.67 8.86 13.01
CA TYR A 13 14.61 8.73 11.91
C TYR A 13 13.87 8.70 10.57
N ILE A 14 14.51 9.20 9.52
CA ILE A 14 14.04 9.07 8.14
C ILE A 14 14.79 7.93 7.45
N LEU A 15 14.05 7.04 6.77
CA LEU A 15 14.65 6.00 5.95
C LEU A 15 15.28 6.62 4.69
N GLU A 16 16.55 6.32 4.46
CA GLU A 16 17.27 6.73 3.26
C GLU A 16 17.76 5.49 2.50
N ILE A 17 17.43 5.42 1.21
CA ILE A 17 17.85 4.33 0.31
C ILE A 17 18.60 4.96 -0.86
N LYS A 18 19.86 4.54 -1.08
CA LYS A 18 20.71 5.10 -2.14
C LYS A 18 20.75 6.65 -2.13
N LYS A 19 20.94 7.25 -0.95
CA LYS A 19 20.94 8.71 -0.73
C LYS A 19 19.61 9.42 -1.04
N LYS A 20 18.51 8.68 -1.16
CA LYS A 20 17.16 9.23 -1.36
C LYS A 20 16.28 8.99 -0.15
N LYS A 21 15.72 10.07 0.40
CA LYS A 21 14.76 10.08 1.51
C LYS A 21 13.30 9.94 1.04
N ILE A 22 13.05 10.20 -0.23
CA ILE A 22 11.78 10.04 -0.91
C ILE A 22 11.94 8.91 -1.92
N SER A 23 11.13 7.86 -1.81
CA SER A 23 11.16 6.72 -2.72
C SER A 23 9.91 6.66 -3.58
N ALA A 24 10.06 6.46 -4.87
CA ALA A 24 8.97 6.30 -5.82
C ALA A 24 8.51 4.84 -5.87
N TYR A 25 7.19 4.67 -5.87
CA TYR A 25 6.52 3.39 -5.96
C TYR A 25 5.59 3.41 -7.16
N LYS A 26 5.59 2.28 -7.88
CA LYS A 26 4.64 2.00 -8.94
C LYS A 26 3.93 0.69 -8.62
N THR A 27 2.61 0.72 -8.55
CA THR A 27 1.81 -0.45 -8.15
C THR A 27 0.76 -0.74 -9.21
N LEU A 28 0.69 -1.97 -9.71
CA LEU A 28 -0.40 -2.46 -10.55
C LEU A 28 -1.32 -3.34 -9.72
N TYR A 29 -2.58 -2.98 -9.59
CA TYR A 29 -3.60 -3.82 -8.98
C TYR A 29 -4.25 -4.74 -10.00
N TYR A 30 -4.52 -5.98 -9.60
CA TYR A 30 -5.22 -6.96 -10.42
C TYR A 30 -6.61 -7.21 -9.84
N ASP A 31 -7.58 -7.35 -10.74
CA ASP A 31 -8.93 -7.79 -10.40
C ASP A 31 -9.53 -8.61 -11.56
N SER A 32 -10.68 -9.24 -11.32
CA SER A 32 -11.52 -9.82 -12.36
C SER A 32 -12.14 -8.73 -13.24
N GLU A 33 -12.67 -9.14 -14.39
CA GLU A 33 -13.52 -8.28 -15.23
C GLU A 33 -14.71 -7.68 -14.46
N ASP A 34 -15.32 -8.46 -13.56
CA ASP A 34 -16.43 -8.00 -12.70
C ASP A 34 -15.99 -7.22 -11.44
N PHE A 35 -14.70 -6.86 -11.31
CA PHE A 35 -14.15 -6.13 -10.16
C PHE A 35 -14.47 -6.75 -8.77
N ILE A 36 -14.36 -8.07 -8.67
CA ILE A 36 -14.74 -8.81 -7.46
C ILE A 36 -13.95 -8.33 -6.24
N CYS A 37 -12.65 -8.05 -6.34
CA CYS A 37 -11.86 -7.58 -5.21
C CYS A 37 -12.26 -6.18 -4.75
N TYR A 38 -12.61 -5.31 -5.68
CA TYR A 38 -13.13 -3.98 -5.39
C TYR A 38 -14.43 -4.10 -4.60
N TYR A 39 -15.40 -4.85 -5.12
CA TYR A 39 -16.69 -5.02 -4.46
C TYR A 39 -16.58 -5.75 -3.12
N MET A 40 -15.71 -6.77 -3.00
CA MET A 40 -15.42 -7.38 -1.70
C MET A 40 -14.91 -6.38 -0.68
N HIS A 41 -14.11 -5.39 -1.10
CA HIS A 41 -13.64 -4.35 -0.20
C HIS A 41 -14.73 -3.35 0.16
N GLN A 42 -15.44 -2.81 -0.83
CA GLN A 42 -16.49 -1.82 -0.64
C GLN A 42 -17.64 -2.36 0.23
N PHE A 43 -18.06 -3.60 -0.01
CA PHE A 43 -19.09 -4.26 0.79
C PHE A 43 -18.57 -4.84 2.12
N GLY A 44 -17.31 -4.54 2.49
CA GLY A 44 -16.77 -4.92 3.79
C GLY A 44 -16.63 -6.42 4.01
N ARG A 45 -16.65 -7.26 2.96
CA ARG A 45 -16.62 -8.74 3.06
C ARG A 45 -15.49 -9.21 3.96
N ALA A 46 -15.82 -10.10 4.90
CA ALA A 46 -14.89 -10.51 5.95
C ALA A 46 -13.68 -11.26 5.39
N ASN A 47 -13.92 -12.23 4.53
CA ASN A 47 -12.91 -12.89 3.69
C ASN A 47 -12.76 -12.09 2.39
N ARG A 48 -11.57 -11.56 2.15
CA ARG A 48 -11.27 -10.79 0.93
C ARG A 48 -9.79 -10.79 0.65
N TYR A 49 -9.43 -10.55 -0.61
CA TYR A 49 -8.04 -10.51 -1.05
C TYR A 49 -7.80 -9.32 -1.98
N LYS A 50 -6.53 -8.96 -2.11
CA LYS A 50 -6.04 -8.00 -3.11
C LYS A 50 -4.75 -8.53 -3.68
N PHE A 51 -4.61 -8.41 -4.99
CA PHE A 51 -3.42 -8.82 -5.74
C PHE A 51 -2.80 -7.58 -6.37
N ARG A 52 -1.47 -7.51 -6.32
CA ARG A 52 -0.78 -6.38 -6.93
C ARG A 52 0.66 -6.71 -7.27
N ILE A 53 1.18 -6.11 -8.31
CA ILE A 53 2.62 -5.91 -8.46
C ILE A 53 3.00 -4.60 -7.80
N ARG A 54 4.13 -4.59 -7.09
CA ARG A 54 4.74 -3.38 -6.54
C ARG A 54 6.19 -3.31 -6.94
N GLU A 55 6.53 -2.23 -7.62
CA GLU A 55 7.88 -1.85 -7.98
C GLU A 55 8.43 -0.77 -7.04
N TYR A 56 9.68 -0.96 -6.64
CA TYR A 56 10.48 -0.04 -5.86
C TYR A 56 11.50 0.61 -6.80
N VAL A 57 11.11 1.75 -7.39
CA VAL A 57 11.78 2.36 -8.56
C VAL A 57 13.28 2.58 -8.30
N GLU A 58 13.66 3.09 -7.11
CA GLU A 58 15.07 3.36 -6.79
C GLU A 58 15.94 2.10 -6.75
N THR A 59 15.34 0.95 -6.45
CA THR A 59 16.06 -0.32 -6.34
C THR A 59 15.89 -1.22 -7.56
N GLY A 60 14.95 -0.92 -8.45
CA GLY A 60 14.53 -1.78 -9.56
C GLY A 60 13.89 -3.10 -9.12
N LYS A 61 13.63 -3.29 -7.82
CA LYS A 61 13.02 -4.51 -7.30
C LYS A 61 11.51 -4.45 -7.53
N SER A 62 10.95 -5.53 -8.05
CA SER A 62 9.51 -5.69 -8.24
C SER A 62 9.03 -6.98 -7.58
N PHE A 63 7.84 -6.96 -7.00
CA PHE A 63 7.25 -8.12 -6.34
C PHE A 63 5.76 -8.23 -6.68
N PHE A 64 5.31 -9.45 -6.98
CA PHE A 64 3.89 -9.78 -6.97
C PHE A 64 3.49 -10.07 -5.51
N GLU A 65 2.53 -9.33 -4.99
CA GLU A 65 2.08 -9.36 -3.60
C GLU A 65 0.60 -9.76 -3.51
N ILE A 66 0.31 -10.65 -2.55
CA ILE A 66 -1.05 -11.03 -2.17
C ILE A 66 -1.31 -10.52 -0.75
N LYS A 67 -2.44 -9.84 -0.56
CA LYS A 67 -2.96 -9.47 0.77
C LYS A 67 -4.29 -10.15 0.99
N VAL A 68 -4.34 -11.14 1.89
CA VAL A 68 -5.56 -11.87 2.26
C VAL A 68 -6.03 -11.42 3.62
N LYS A 69 -7.29 -11.03 3.76
CA LYS A 69 -7.96 -10.81 5.05
C LYS A 69 -8.98 -11.91 5.28
N ASN A 70 -8.99 -12.47 6.48
CA ASN A 70 -9.96 -13.49 6.87
C ASN A 70 -11.06 -12.94 7.79
N ASN A 71 -12.08 -13.77 8.03
CA ASN A 71 -13.20 -13.50 8.93
C ASN A 71 -12.80 -13.22 10.39
N HIS A 72 -11.63 -13.68 10.84
CA HIS A 72 -11.06 -13.35 12.15
C HIS A 72 -10.32 -11.99 12.17
N LYS A 73 -10.55 -11.13 11.17
CA LYS A 73 -9.91 -9.82 10.99
C LYS A 73 -8.39 -9.87 10.85
N LYS A 74 -7.78 -11.05 10.70
CA LYS A 74 -6.35 -11.22 10.46
C LYS A 74 -6.04 -10.96 8.99
N THR A 75 -4.89 -10.36 8.74
CA THR A 75 -4.41 -10.09 7.39
C THR A 75 -3.05 -10.74 7.19
N TYR A 76 -2.95 -11.56 6.15
CA TYR A 76 -1.71 -12.21 5.74
C TYR A 76 -1.20 -11.54 4.47
N LYS A 77 0.08 -11.23 4.44
CA LYS A 77 0.76 -10.72 3.25
C LYS A 77 1.79 -11.75 2.80
N SER A 78 1.78 -12.08 1.52
CA SER A 78 2.80 -12.93 0.90
C SER A 78 3.25 -12.28 -0.40
N ARG A 79 4.47 -12.57 -0.84
CA ARG A 79 4.99 -12.05 -2.09
C ARG A 79 6.02 -12.98 -2.73
N ILE A 80 6.16 -12.88 -4.04
CA ILE A 80 7.24 -13.49 -4.83
C ILE A 80 7.94 -12.40 -5.65
N PRO A 81 9.23 -12.57 -6.00
CA PRO A 81 9.90 -11.69 -6.95
C PRO A 81 9.13 -11.63 -8.27
N ASN A 82 9.05 -10.45 -8.86
CA ASN A 82 8.41 -10.24 -10.14
C ASN A 82 9.43 -9.74 -11.16
N LYS A 83 9.36 -10.28 -12.39
CA LYS A 83 10.30 -9.97 -13.48
C LYS A 83 9.76 -8.97 -14.49
N ASN A 84 8.44 -8.80 -14.59
CA ASN A 84 7.83 -7.88 -15.55
C ASN A 84 6.51 -7.32 -15.03
N ASN A 85 6.15 -6.15 -15.51
CA ASN A 85 4.98 -5.41 -15.07
C ASN A 85 3.82 -5.60 -16.07
N LYS A 86 3.52 -6.86 -16.43
CA LYS A 86 2.49 -7.21 -17.42
C LYS A 86 1.08 -7.07 -16.85
N LEU A 87 0.11 -6.68 -17.69
CA LEU A 87 -1.30 -6.69 -17.31
C LEU A 87 -1.82 -8.11 -17.06
N GLU A 88 -1.32 -9.09 -17.79
CA GLU A 88 -1.66 -10.49 -17.58
C GLU A 88 -0.92 -11.07 -16.39
N MET A 89 -1.59 -11.95 -15.65
CA MET A 89 -0.92 -12.77 -14.65
C MET A 89 -0.11 -13.86 -15.36
N THR A 90 1.13 -14.07 -14.92
CA THR A 90 1.93 -15.22 -15.35
C THR A 90 1.44 -16.50 -14.67
N ASP A 91 1.80 -17.66 -15.23
CA ASP A 91 1.51 -18.96 -14.62
C ASP A 91 2.04 -19.06 -13.17
N ASP A 92 3.24 -18.51 -12.92
CA ASP A 92 3.81 -18.40 -11.57
C ASP A 92 2.90 -17.61 -10.62
N ASN A 93 2.33 -16.49 -11.09
CA ASN A 93 1.42 -15.67 -10.29
C ASN A 93 0.12 -16.44 -10.00
N VAL A 94 -0.43 -17.13 -11.01
CA VAL A 94 -1.66 -17.92 -10.87
C VAL A 94 -1.44 -19.09 -9.89
N LEU A 95 -0.33 -19.81 -10.02
CA LEU A 95 0.05 -20.89 -9.12
C LEU A 95 0.26 -20.37 -7.69
N PHE A 96 0.94 -19.23 -7.54
CA PHE A 96 1.16 -18.61 -6.24
C PHE A 96 -0.15 -18.17 -5.57
N VAL A 97 -1.10 -17.60 -6.33
CA VAL A 97 -2.44 -17.30 -5.83
C VAL A 97 -3.16 -18.57 -5.41
N THR A 98 -3.23 -19.57 -6.30
CA THR A 98 -3.90 -20.85 -6.04
C THR A 98 -3.43 -21.49 -4.74
N ASN A 99 -2.11 -21.53 -4.52
CA ASN A 99 -1.51 -22.07 -3.30
C ASN A 99 -1.83 -21.25 -2.03
N LYS A 100 -2.06 -19.94 -2.15
CA LYS A 100 -2.30 -19.06 -0.99
C LYS A 100 -3.76 -18.90 -0.61
N ILE A 101 -4.68 -19.01 -1.56
CA ILE A 101 -6.12 -18.84 -1.31
C ILE A 101 -6.95 -20.11 -1.55
N GLY A 102 -6.34 -21.19 -2.06
CA GLY A 102 -6.99 -22.47 -2.30
C GLY A 102 -7.99 -22.47 -3.47
N LYS A 103 -7.91 -21.46 -4.36
CA LYS A 103 -8.77 -21.34 -5.53
C LYS A 103 -7.95 -20.85 -6.72
N SER A 104 -8.15 -21.47 -7.86
CA SER A 104 -7.58 -20.97 -9.12
C SER A 104 -8.34 -19.73 -9.56
N ILE A 105 -7.59 -18.67 -9.87
CA ILE A 105 -8.12 -17.41 -10.36
C ILE A 105 -7.50 -17.17 -11.73
N VAL A 106 -8.17 -17.68 -12.77
CA VAL A 106 -7.59 -17.77 -14.12
C VAL A 106 -7.93 -16.58 -15.02
N SER A 107 -8.59 -15.54 -14.49
CA SER A 107 -9.14 -14.43 -15.30
C SER A 107 -8.82 -13.04 -14.78
N PHE A 108 -7.83 -12.92 -13.89
CA PHE A 108 -7.47 -11.62 -13.33
C PHE A 108 -6.45 -10.91 -14.22
N LYS A 109 -6.69 -9.61 -14.44
CA LYS A 109 -5.81 -8.72 -15.19
C LYS A 109 -5.48 -7.47 -14.39
N GLY A 110 -4.40 -6.80 -14.75
CA GLY A 110 -4.07 -5.48 -14.25
C GLY A 110 -5.17 -4.50 -14.65
N VAL A 111 -5.75 -3.81 -13.66
CA VAL A 111 -6.90 -2.90 -13.86
C VAL A 111 -6.62 -1.47 -13.38
N LEU A 112 -5.62 -1.26 -12.54
CA LEU A 112 -5.32 0.06 -11.98
C LEU A 112 -3.84 0.21 -11.63
N TRP A 113 -3.20 1.17 -12.26
CA TRP A 113 -1.89 1.69 -11.86
C TRP A 113 -2.05 2.73 -10.75
N VAL A 114 -1.20 2.63 -9.74
CA VAL A 114 -1.09 3.60 -8.65
C VAL A 114 0.37 3.94 -8.42
N ASP A 115 0.73 5.16 -8.79
CA ASP A 115 2.05 5.74 -8.61
C ASP A 115 2.02 6.73 -7.46
N TYR A 116 3.06 6.73 -6.63
CA TYR A 116 3.18 7.68 -5.51
C TYR A 116 4.63 7.76 -5.03
N LYS A 117 4.95 8.85 -4.34
CA LYS A 117 6.21 9.03 -3.62
C LYS A 117 5.99 8.80 -2.14
N ARG A 118 6.91 8.12 -1.46
CA ARG A 118 6.81 7.82 -0.03
C ARG A 118 8.00 8.32 0.75
N ILE A 119 7.72 9.02 1.84
CA ILE A 119 8.66 9.21 2.96
C ILE A 119 8.33 8.15 4.01
N SER A 120 9.37 7.52 4.57
CA SER A 120 9.21 6.56 5.67
C SER A 120 9.97 7.04 6.89
N LEU A 121 9.24 7.25 7.98
CA LEU A 121 9.78 7.64 9.28
C LEU A 121 9.66 6.45 10.23
N VAL A 122 10.70 6.19 11.01
CA VAL A 122 10.73 5.16 12.07
C VAL A 122 11.04 5.87 13.37
N SER A 123 10.27 5.61 14.42
CA SER A 123 10.53 6.22 15.73
C SER A 123 11.91 5.80 16.23
N LYS A 124 12.58 6.67 16.98
CA LYS A 124 13.96 6.42 17.47
C LYS A 124 14.07 5.21 18.40
N ASN A 125 12.97 4.81 19.04
CA ASN A 125 12.81 3.60 19.85
C ASN A 125 12.31 2.38 19.05
N PHE A 126 12.13 2.51 17.73
CA PHE A 126 11.68 1.46 16.80
C PHE A 126 10.32 0.82 17.12
N SER A 127 9.47 1.52 17.90
CA SER A 127 8.13 1.05 18.26
C SER A 127 7.05 1.34 17.22
N GLU A 128 7.27 2.35 16.38
CA GLU A 128 6.31 2.75 15.35
C GLU A 128 6.96 3.22 14.06
N ARG A 129 6.21 3.12 12.97
CA ARG A 129 6.59 3.58 11.65
C ARG A 129 5.45 4.39 11.04
N LEU A 130 5.76 5.63 10.65
CA LEU A 130 4.86 6.49 9.90
C LEU A 130 5.32 6.54 8.44
N THR A 131 4.40 6.29 7.51
CA THR A 131 4.68 6.51 6.08
C THR A 131 3.77 7.59 5.53
N ILE A 132 4.36 8.44 4.69
CA ILE A 132 3.73 9.62 4.10
C ILE A 132 3.76 9.42 2.59
N ASP A 133 2.60 9.16 2.00
CA ASP A 133 2.46 9.02 0.55
C ASP A 133 2.00 10.35 -0.06
N LEU A 134 2.73 10.79 -1.07
CA LEU A 134 2.61 12.06 -1.79
C LEU A 134 2.45 11.81 -3.29
N ASP A 135 1.99 12.82 -4.01
CA ASP A 135 1.89 12.84 -5.47
C ASP A 135 1.18 11.59 -6.02
N LEU A 136 0.00 11.28 -5.48
CA LEU A 136 -0.73 10.08 -5.86
C LEU A 136 -1.29 10.24 -7.28
N ARG A 137 -0.98 9.28 -8.16
CA ARG A 137 -1.54 9.19 -9.50
C ARG A 137 -2.17 7.81 -9.70
N PHE A 138 -3.38 7.81 -10.20
CA PHE A 138 -4.21 6.65 -10.51
C PHE A 138 -4.44 6.63 -12.01
N ASP A 139 -4.22 5.49 -12.65
CA ASP A 139 -4.28 5.37 -14.10
C ASP A 139 -4.87 4.02 -14.48
N ASN A 140 -5.88 4.02 -15.34
CA ASN A 140 -6.47 2.83 -15.92
C ASN A 140 -6.67 3.03 -17.43
N ASP A 141 -7.22 2.04 -18.11
CA ASP A 141 -7.38 2.09 -19.58
C ASP A 141 -8.29 3.23 -20.07
N MET A 142 -9.09 3.85 -19.21
CA MET A 142 -10.07 4.88 -19.56
C MET A 142 -9.70 6.30 -19.10
N ASP A 143 -9.08 6.46 -17.93
CA ASP A 143 -8.87 7.75 -17.29
C ASP A 143 -7.61 7.75 -16.41
N SER A 144 -7.08 8.95 -16.18
CA SER A 144 -5.96 9.21 -15.29
C SER A 144 -6.35 10.32 -14.32
N LYS A 145 -6.16 10.08 -13.02
CA LYS A 145 -6.43 11.04 -11.94
C LYS A 145 -5.18 11.25 -11.11
N SER A 146 -4.88 12.50 -10.79
CA SER A 146 -3.75 12.87 -9.95
C SER A 146 -4.23 13.72 -8.77
N TYR A 147 -3.68 13.44 -7.60
CA TYR A 147 -3.96 14.15 -6.35
C TYR A 147 -2.65 14.71 -5.79
N SER A 148 -2.28 15.91 -6.23
CA SER A 148 -1.11 16.64 -5.71
C SER A 148 -1.34 17.18 -4.31
N ASP A 149 -2.59 17.53 -3.99
CA ASP A 149 -2.93 18.24 -2.75
C ASP A 149 -3.42 17.27 -1.65
N MET A 150 -3.35 15.96 -1.92
CA MET A 150 -3.71 14.91 -0.96
C MET A 150 -2.46 14.17 -0.48
N VAL A 151 -2.39 13.95 0.83
CA VAL A 151 -1.34 13.15 1.47
C VAL A 151 -1.98 12.02 2.25
N ILE A 152 -1.44 10.80 2.11
CA ILE A 152 -1.89 9.66 2.92
C ILE A 152 -0.84 9.36 3.99
N LEU A 153 -1.25 9.48 5.24
CA LEU A 153 -0.46 9.14 6.41
C LEU A 153 -0.88 7.75 6.92
N GLU A 154 0.04 6.78 6.87
CA GLU A 154 -0.18 5.43 7.39
C GLU A 154 0.75 5.18 8.57
N LEU A 155 0.17 5.13 9.77
CA LEU A 155 0.87 4.79 11.02
C LEU A 155 0.79 3.29 11.29
N LYS A 156 1.93 2.67 11.63
CA LYS A 156 2.03 1.29 12.11
C LYS A 156 2.72 1.26 13.44
N GLN A 157 2.05 0.72 14.44
CA GLN A 157 2.53 0.65 15.81
C GLN A 157 2.05 -0.65 16.45
N ASP A 158 2.73 -1.05 17.52
CA ASP A 158 2.17 -2.02 18.45
C ASP A 158 1.08 -1.34 19.30
N LYS A 159 -0.03 -2.04 19.56
CA LYS A 159 -1.22 -1.45 20.19
C LYS A 159 -1.02 -1.05 21.66
N SER A 160 0.03 -1.55 22.30
CA SER A 160 0.31 -1.37 23.72
C SER A 160 1.18 -0.15 24.02
N LEU A 161 1.70 0.53 22.99
CA LEU A 161 2.67 1.61 23.17
C LEU A 161 2.05 2.98 22.86
N ARG A 162 2.53 3.99 23.58
CA ARG A 162 2.19 5.39 23.32
C ARG A 162 2.74 5.79 21.94
N SER A 163 1.91 6.44 21.13
CA SER A 163 2.27 6.88 19.79
C SER A 163 2.48 8.38 19.72
N LYS A 164 3.73 8.80 19.53
CA LYS A 164 4.07 10.21 19.32
C LYS A 164 3.46 10.71 18.01
N ALA A 165 3.47 9.89 16.97
CA ALA A 165 2.82 10.24 15.71
C ALA A 165 1.33 10.51 15.90
N SER A 166 0.61 9.63 16.60
CA SER A 166 -0.82 9.81 16.84
C SER A 166 -1.11 11.11 17.60
N GLU A 167 -0.32 11.44 18.62
CA GLU A 167 -0.49 12.67 19.40
C GLU A 167 -0.28 13.93 18.56
N VAL A 168 0.78 13.95 17.76
CA VAL A 168 1.06 15.06 16.85
C VAL A 168 -0.03 15.17 15.80
N LEU A 169 -0.49 14.07 15.19
CA LEU A 169 -1.57 14.13 14.20
C LEU A 169 -2.87 14.70 14.79
N LEU A 170 -3.22 14.29 16.01
CA LEU A 170 -4.40 14.82 16.71
C LEU A 170 -4.26 16.31 17.06
N SER A 171 -3.08 16.79 17.46
CA SER A 171 -2.88 18.21 17.74
C SER A 171 -3.04 19.09 16.50
N HIS A 172 -2.74 18.54 15.31
CA HIS A 172 -3.00 19.15 14.01
C HIS A 172 -4.42 18.88 13.47
N ARG A 173 -5.32 18.31 14.29
CA ARG A 173 -6.71 17.93 13.93
C ARG A 173 -6.81 16.96 12.75
N ILE A 174 -5.82 16.07 12.62
CA ILE A 174 -5.81 15.00 11.62
C ILE A 174 -6.35 13.73 12.29
N PHE A 175 -7.55 13.32 11.87
CA PHE A 175 -8.23 12.17 12.43
C PHE A 175 -8.02 10.91 11.58
N GLN A 176 -8.15 9.75 12.24
CA GLN A 176 -7.96 8.46 11.59
C GLN A 176 -9.15 8.12 10.69
N GLU A 177 -8.85 7.69 9.47
CA GLU A 177 -9.82 7.15 8.51
C GLU A 177 -9.40 5.80 7.95
N SER A 178 -10.37 5.01 7.47
CA SER A 178 -10.10 3.76 6.76
C SER A 178 -9.98 4.02 5.26
N LEU A 179 -8.81 3.72 4.70
CA LEU A 179 -8.53 3.99 3.29
C LEU A 179 -7.89 2.81 2.58
N SER A 180 -8.25 2.62 1.32
CA SER A 180 -7.56 1.74 0.40
C SER A 180 -7.29 2.49 -0.89
N LYS A 181 -6.01 2.64 -1.27
CA LYS A 181 -5.63 3.22 -2.57
C LYS A 181 -6.33 2.55 -3.76
N TYR A 182 -6.55 1.23 -3.72
CA TYR A 182 -7.27 0.54 -4.80
C TYR A 182 -8.75 0.94 -4.93
N CYS A 183 -9.32 1.57 -3.91
CA CYS A 183 -10.75 1.89 -3.83
C CYS A 183 -10.99 3.40 -3.75
N LEU A 184 -9.93 4.19 -3.97
CA LEU A 184 -9.98 5.61 -4.27
C LEU A 184 -10.27 5.76 -5.76
#